data_AF-A0A2V5Q2A0-F1
#
_entry.id   AF-A0A2V5Q2A0-F1
#
_cell.length_a   1.000
_cell.length_b   1.000
_cell.length_c   1.000
_cell.angle_alpha   90.00
_cell.angle_beta   90.00
_cell.angle_gamma   90.00
#
_symmetry.space_group_name_H-M   'P 1'
#
loop_
_entity.id
_entity.type
_entity.pdbx_description
1 polymer ?
#
loop_
_entity_poly.entity_id
_entity_poly.type
_entity_poly.pdbx_seq_one_letter_code
_entity_poly.pdbx_strand_id
1 'polypeptide(L)' 'MAQEKHEKLAAYLVDQKLSQEAFAKMLGVSQGAVHQWLTLETKITAERAVQIEAATNGKLTRYDCRPDLFYPMTAVG' A
#
# COMPACT_ATOMS: atom_id res chain seq x y z
N MET A 1 -13.13 11.67 -11.97
CA MET A 1 -12.19 12.26 -10.99
C MET A 1 -12.49 11.66 -9.63
N ALA A 2 -11.85 10.53 -9.29
CA ALA A 2 -12.02 9.81 -8.01
C ALA A 2 -10.82 8.87 -7.74
N GLN A 3 -9.62 9.31 -8.09
CA GLN A 3 -8.39 8.49 -8.04
C GLN A 3 -7.26 9.33 -7.45
N GLU A 4 -7.21 9.51 -6.13
CA GLU A 4 -6.14 10.33 -5.51
C GLU A 4 -5.39 9.64 -4.37
N LYS A 5 -5.79 8.43 -3.94
CA LYS A 5 -5.19 7.79 -2.75
C LYS A 5 -4.51 6.44 -2.96
N HIS A 6 -4.90 5.65 -3.98
CA HIS A 6 -4.10 4.46 -4.39
C HIS A 6 -2.95 4.82 -5.33
N GLU A 7 -2.88 6.09 -5.77
CA GLU A 7 -1.72 6.66 -6.45
C GLU A 7 -0.44 6.42 -5.68
N LYS A 8 -0.45 6.46 -4.34
CA LYS A 8 0.78 6.23 -3.57
C LYS A 8 1.32 4.82 -3.69
N LEU A 9 0.45 3.81 -3.75
CA LEU A 9 0.90 2.43 -3.97
C LEU A 9 1.46 2.27 -5.39
N ALA A 10 0.76 2.78 -6.39
CA ALA A 10 1.21 2.74 -7.78
C ALA A 10 2.52 3.53 -7.99
N ALA A 11 2.60 4.75 -7.45
CA ALA A 11 3.77 5.61 -7.50
C ALA A 11 4.97 4.98 -6.79
N TYR A 12 4.75 4.33 -5.64
CA TYR A 12 5.81 3.60 -4.95
C TYR A 12 6.38 2.47 -5.82
N LEU A 13 5.52 1.69 -6.48
CA LEU A 13 5.97 0.61 -7.37
C LEU A 13 6.78 1.16 -8.55
N VAL A 14 6.34 2.28 -9.14
CA VAL A 14 7.06 2.94 -10.24
C VAL A 14 8.40 3.52 -9.76
N ASP A 15 8.42 4.24 -8.64
CA ASP A 15 9.62 4.85 -8.04
C ASP A 15 10.67 3.80 -7.69
N GLN A 16 10.25 2.70 -7.08
CA GLN A 16 11.13 1.59 -6.71
C GLN A 16 11.41 0.62 -7.87
N LYS A 17 10.85 0.85 -9.07
CA LYS A 17 10.92 -0.04 -10.24
C LYS A 17 10.54 -1.50 -9.89
N LEU A 18 9.57 -1.66 -9.02
CA LEU A 18 9.05 -2.95 -8.56
C LEU A 18 7.87 -3.38 -9.43
N SER A 19 7.89 -4.62 -9.90
CA SER A 19 6.70 -5.24 -10.51
C SER A 19 5.67 -5.60 -9.44
N GLN A 20 4.40 -5.70 -9.83
CA GLN A 20 3.33 -6.14 -8.92
C GLN A 20 3.62 -7.54 -8.35
N GLU A 21 4.21 -8.44 -9.14
CA GLU A 21 4.63 -9.76 -8.69
C GLU A 21 5.77 -9.72 -7.65
N ALA A 22 6.78 -8.86 -7.86
CA ALA A 22 7.88 -8.72 -6.92
C ALA A 22 7.38 -8.16 -5.58
N PHE A 23 6.49 -7.17 -5.62
CA PHE A 23 5.86 -6.61 -4.43
C PHE A 23 4.94 -7.61 -3.73
N ALA A 24 4.16 -8.39 -4.49
CA ALA A 24 3.33 -9.45 -3.97
C ALA A 24 4.16 -10.51 -3.24
N LYS A 25 5.30 -10.93 -3.83
CA LYS A 25 6.25 -11.86 -3.21
C LYS A 25 6.83 -11.32 -1.91
N MET A 26 7.20 -10.04 -1.87
CA MET A 26 7.70 -9.38 -0.65
C MET A 26 6.68 -9.44 0.49
N LEU A 27 5.38 -9.36 0.17
CA LEU A 27 4.29 -9.43 1.14
C LEU A 27 3.73 -10.85 1.36
N GLY A 28 4.23 -11.86 0.64
CA GLY A 28 3.68 -13.21 0.68
C GLY A 28 2.21 -13.28 0.23
N VAL A 29 1.81 -12.46 -0.74
CA VAL A 29 0.47 -12.45 -1.33
C VAL A 29 0.53 -12.79 -2.82
N SER A 30 -0.62 -13.08 -3.42
CA SER A 30 -0.73 -13.26 -4.87
C SER A 30 -0.67 -11.92 -5.60
N GLN A 31 -0.12 -11.90 -6.81
CA GLN A 31 -0.11 -10.69 -7.65
C GLN A 31 -1.53 -10.17 -7.93
N GLY A 32 -2.52 -11.06 -8.07
CA GLY A 32 -3.93 -10.68 -8.20
C GLY A 32 -4.46 -9.86 -7.02
N ALA A 33 -3.99 -10.09 -5.80
CA ALA A 33 -4.37 -9.28 -4.64
C ALA A 33 -3.84 -7.85 -4.78
N VAL A 34 -2.59 -7.70 -5.23
CA VAL A 34 -1.99 -6.39 -5.50
C VAL A 34 -2.74 -5.67 -6.62
N HIS A 35 -3.11 -6.39 -7.68
CA HIS A 35 -3.94 -5.85 -8.74
C HIS A 35 -5.29 -5.34 -8.22
N GLN A 36 -6.00 -6.13 -7.42
CA GLN A 36 -7.27 -5.73 -6.82
C GLN A 36 -7.16 -4.48 -5.93
N TRP A 37 -6.02 -4.32 -5.23
CA TRP A 37 -5.76 -3.11 -4.46
C TRP A 37 -5.53 -1.90 -5.37
N LEU A 38 -4.82 -2.08 -6.48
CA LEU A 38 -4.57 -1.02 -7.46
C LEU A 38 -5.82 -0.63 -8.26
N THR A 39 -6.72 -1.59 -8.55
CA THR A 39 -7.97 -1.36 -9.27
C THR A 39 -9.15 -0.99 -8.38
N LEU A 40 -8.96 -0.89 -7.07
CA LEU A 40 -9.99 -0.60 -6.07
C LEU A 40 -11.08 -1.68 -5.94
N GLU A 41 -10.87 -2.85 -6.53
CA GLU A 41 -11.81 -3.97 -6.44
C GLU A 41 -11.93 -4.49 -5.01
N THR A 42 -10.81 -4.47 -4.27
CA THR A 42 -10.74 -4.88 -2.87
C THR A 42 -9.99 -3.84 -2.04
N LYS A 43 -10.51 -3.52 -0.85
CA LYS A 43 -9.81 -2.67 0.13
C LYS A 43 -8.65 -3.42 0.77
N ILE A 44 -7.53 -2.73 0.98
CA ILE A 44 -6.42 -3.26 1.79
C ILE A 44 -6.91 -3.45 3.24
N THR A 45 -6.70 -4.63 3.81
CA THR A 45 -7.07 -4.90 5.21
C THR A 45 -6.11 -4.20 6.17
N ALA A 46 -6.53 -4.03 7.44
CA ALA A 46 -5.69 -3.38 8.45
C ALA A 46 -4.33 -4.10 8.62
N GLU A 47 -4.36 -5.43 8.67
CA GLU A 47 -3.16 -6.26 8.79
C GLU A 47 -2.21 -6.07 7.60
N ARG A 48 -2.75 -6.02 6.38
CA ARG A 48 -1.93 -5.80 5.18
C ARG A 48 -1.37 -4.39 5.12
N ALA A 49 -2.10 -3.39 5.58
CA ALA A 49 -1.60 -2.02 5.66
C ALA A 49 -0.37 -1.92 6.58
N VAL A 50 -0.40 -2.57 7.75
CA VAL A 50 0.76 -2.64 8.66
C VAL A 50 1.92 -3.41 8.03
N GLN A 51 1.62 -4.52 7.34
CA GLN A 51 2.65 -5.31 6.67
C GLN A 51 3.32 -4.54 5.52
N ILE A 52 2.56 -3.78 4.74
CA ILE A 52 3.08 -2.91 3.68
C ILE A 52 3.99 -1.86 4.28
N GLU A 53 3.59 -1.23 5.39
CA GLU A 53 4.43 -0.24 6.08
C GLU A 53 5.77 -0.82 6.53
N ALA A 54 5.76 -2.01 7.12
CA ALA A 54 6.98 -2.71 7.51
C ALA A 54 7.85 -3.09 6.29
N ALA A 55 7.25 -3.64 5.24
CA ALA A 55 7.95 -4.08 4.04
C ALA A 55 8.55 -2.92 3.23
N THR A 56 7.90 -1.75 3.26
CA THR A 56 8.36 -0.55 2.57
C THR A 56 9.21 0.37 3.46
N ASN A 57 9.53 -0.09 4.67
CA ASN A 57 10.31 0.66 5.66
C ASN A 57 9.76 2.07 5.90
N GLY A 58 8.43 2.19 5.99
CA GLY A 58 7.72 3.45 6.23
C GLY A 58 7.54 4.36 5.00
N LYS A 59 8.00 3.97 3.80
CA LYS A 59 7.76 4.75 2.57
C LYS A 59 6.28 4.77 2.18
N LEU A 60 5.55 3.68 2.45
CA LEU A 60 4.10 3.61 2.39
C LEU A 60 3.59 3.40 3.80
N THR A 61 2.89 4.37 4.37
CA THR A 61 2.33 4.20 5.71
C THR A 61 1.01 3.46 5.66
N ARG A 62 0.65 2.81 6.77
CA ARG A 62 -0.68 2.21 6.93
C ARG A 62 -1.81 3.23 6.80
N TYR A 63 -1.54 4.50 7.10
CA TYR A 63 -2.44 5.62 6.86
C TYR A 63 -2.65 5.90 5.36
N ASP A 64 -1.60 5.79 4.54
CA ASP A 64 -1.73 5.93 3.09
C ASP A 64 -2.59 4.80 2.50
N CYS A 65 -2.48 3.59 3.03
CA CYS A 65 -3.30 2.45 2.60
C CYS A 65 -4.74 2.51 3.14
N ARG A 66 -4.92 2.86 4.42
CA ARG A 66 -6.20 2.84 5.12
C ARG A 66 -6.36 4.06 6.04
N PRO A 67 -6.60 5.25 5.46
CA PRO A 67 -6.81 6.47 6.24
C PRO A 67 -8.10 6.43 7.07
N ASP A 68 -9.01 5.51 6.74
CA ASP A 68 -10.25 5.23 7.44
C ASP A 68 -10.05 4.49 8.78
N LEU A 69 -8.94 3.74 8.91
CA LEU A 69 -8.64 2.97 10.13
C LEU A 69 -7.48 3.53 10.94
N PHE A 70 -6.55 4.21 10.26
CA PHE A 70 -5.36 4.74 10.89
C PHE A 70 -5.41 6.26 10.88
N TYR A 71 -4.78 6.86 11.88
CA TYR A 71 -4.57 8.30 11.93
C TYR A 71 -3.22 8.64 11.28
N PRO A 72 -3.06 9.84 10.68
CA PRO A 72 -1.76 10.26 10.20
C PRO A 72 -0.81 10.26 11.39
N MET A 73 0.30 9.52 11.28
CA MET A 73 1.32 9.51 12.33
C MET A 73 1.99 10.88 12.28
N THR A 74 1.47 11.82 13.06
CA THR A 74 2.13 13.09 13.33
C THR A 74 3.32 12.70 14.20
N ALA A 75 4.53 12.82 13.66
CA ALA A 75 5.74 12.63 14.44
C ALA A 75 5.67 13.63 15.61
N VAL A 76 5.36 13.13 16.80
CA VAL A 76 5.53 13.89 18.03
C VAL A 76 7.04 14.00 18.24
N GLY A 77 7.57 15.20 17.99
CA GLY A 77 8.92 15.57 18.35
C GLY A 77 9.08 15.67 19.85
#